data_AF-A0A972L3R4-F1
#
_entry.id   AF-A0A972L3R4-F1
#
_cell.length_a   1.000
_cell.length_b   1.000
_cell.length_c   1.000
_cell.angle_alpha   90.00
_cell.angle_beta   90.00
_cell.angle_gamma   90.00
#
_symmetry.space_group_name_H-M   'P 1'
#
loop_
_entity.id
_entity.type
_entity.pdbx_description
1 polymer ?
#
loop_
_entity_poly.entity_id
_entity_poly.type
_entity_poly.pdbx_seq_one_letter_code
_entity_poly.pdbx_strand_id
1 'polypeptide(L)'
;MIKAICYIQILLLVFTVNNTYSQKTDSLKNLLSKSTSPEKRLPILLNLCSEYQYINSDTAAYYIHQAISLNNNFNLKKYNSRIQVSYADILVLQDSISKALDIYNTVKTDFLKEGELKYLTKVYLVAGNIYLMNEDYPNALSDYNYGLILADSLSLNDLIPHFYNNIGGIYFNIGSAKKLMIIT
;
A
#
# COMPACT_ATOMS: atom_id res chain seq x y z
N MET A 1 -33.13 -25.79 13.76
CA MET A 1 -31.95 -25.77 14.66
C MET A 1 -30.64 -25.52 13.92
N ILE A 2 -30.28 -26.32 12.90
CA ILE A 2 -28.98 -26.20 12.18
C ILE A 2 -28.79 -24.80 11.55
N LYS A 3 -29.82 -24.22 10.92
CA LYS A 3 -29.76 -22.87 10.34
C LYS A 3 -29.45 -21.77 11.37
N ALA A 4 -30.03 -21.84 12.58
CA ALA A 4 -29.80 -20.85 13.64
C ALA A 4 -28.37 -20.93 14.20
N ILE A 5 -27.80 -22.14 14.28
CA ILE A 5 -26.41 -22.36 14.71
C ILE A 5 -25.43 -21.77 13.67
N CYS A 6 -25.71 -21.93 12.37
CA CYS A 6 -24.91 -21.29 11.32
C CYS A 6 -24.98 -19.75 11.37
N TYR A 7 -26.15 -19.16 11.63
CA TYR A 7 -26.27 -17.70 11.78
C TYR A 7 -25.51 -17.16 13.01
N ILE A 8 -25.53 -17.87 14.14
CA ILE A 8 -24.77 -17.49 15.35
C ILE A 8 -23.26 -17.59 15.11
N GLN A 9 -22.80 -18.62 14.38
CA GLN A 9 -21.39 -18.76 14.00
C GLN A 9 -20.93 -17.65 13.05
N ILE A 10 -21.78 -17.24 12.09
CA ILE A 10 -21.49 -16.12 11.17
C ILE A 10 -21.43 -14.79 11.95
N LEU A 11 -22.32 -14.57 12.92
CA LEU A 11 -22.32 -13.35 13.75
C LEU A 11 -21.08 -13.24 14.67
N LEU A 12 -20.60 -14.36 15.21
CA LEU A 12 -19.38 -14.40 16.03
C LEU A 12 -18.12 -14.10 15.19
N LEU A 13 -18.08 -14.54 13.92
CA LEU A 13 -16.98 -14.26 12.99
C LEU A 13 -16.88 -12.77 12.62
N VAL A 14 -18.00 -12.05 12.49
CA VAL A 14 -17.99 -10.61 12.20
C VAL A 14 -17.50 -9.79 13.41
N PHE A 15 -17.75 -10.26 14.64
CA PHE A 15 -17.34 -9.55 15.86
C PHE A 15 -15.83 -9.64 16.14
N THR A 16 -15.17 -10.74 15.76
CA THR A 16 -13.73 -10.91 16.01
C THR A 16 -12.84 -10.08 15.08
N VAL A 17 -13.26 -9.86 13.82
CA VAL A 17 -12.48 -9.05 12.87
C VAL A 17 -12.52 -7.55 13.24
N ASN A 18 -13.65 -7.05 13.73
CA ASN A 18 -13.77 -5.64 14.13
C ASN A 18 -12.95 -5.31 15.38
N ASN A 19 -12.80 -6.27 16.31
CA ASN A 19 -12.06 -6.07 17.54
C ASN A 19 -10.54 -5.91 17.32
N THR A 20 -9.95 -6.63 16.37
CA THR A 20 -8.49 -6.56 16.13
C THR A 20 -8.04 -5.26 15.47
N TYR A 21 -8.81 -4.71 14.51
CA TYR A 21 -8.51 -3.43 13.87
C TYR A 21 -8.65 -2.24 14.83
N SER A 22 -9.72 -2.21 15.63
CA SER A 22 -9.88 -1.19 16.68
C SER A 22 -8.70 -1.23 17.65
N GLN A 23 -8.35 -2.42 18.14
CA GLN A 23 -7.26 -2.59 19.11
C GLN A 23 -5.91 -2.06 18.60
N LYS A 24 -5.59 -2.28 17.32
CA LYS A 24 -4.32 -1.79 16.73
C LYS A 24 -4.30 -0.27 16.58
N THR A 25 -5.38 0.33 16.07
CA THR A 25 -5.46 1.79 15.92
C THR A 25 -5.50 2.50 17.28
N ASP A 26 -6.18 1.93 18.28
CA ASP A 26 -6.22 2.45 19.65
C ASP A 26 -4.85 2.39 20.33
N SER A 27 -4.10 1.29 20.13
CA SER A 27 -2.72 1.17 20.60
C SER A 27 -1.82 2.26 20.01
N LEU A 28 -1.90 2.50 18.70
CA LEU A 28 -1.12 3.53 18.03
C LEU A 28 -1.49 4.94 18.50
N LYS A 29 -2.77 5.25 18.70
CA LYS A 29 -3.22 6.53 19.25
C LYS A 29 -2.71 6.78 20.66
N ASN A 30 -2.74 5.76 21.52
CA ASN A 30 -2.18 5.84 22.88
C ASN A 30 -0.66 6.03 22.86
N LEU A 31 0.03 5.38 21.94
CA LEU A 31 1.48 5.59 21.78
C LEU A 31 1.78 7.01 21.28
N LEU A 32 0.97 7.55 20.37
CA LEU A 32 1.10 8.91 19.86
C LEU A 32 0.88 9.95 20.97
N SER A 33 -0.08 9.76 21.87
CA SER A 33 -0.35 10.70 22.97
C SER A 33 0.79 10.74 23.99
N LYS A 34 1.49 9.62 24.20
CA LYS A 34 2.65 9.51 25.10
C LYS A 34 3.97 9.96 24.47
N SER A 35 4.02 10.05 23.14
CA SER A 35 5.26 10.38 22.40
C SER A 35 5.46 11.89 22.31
N THR A 36 6.52 12.39 22.93
CA THR A 36 6.84 13.83 22.96
C THR A 36 7.80 14.27 21.86
N SER A 37 8.68 13.39 21.36
CA SER A 37 9.67 13.76 20.34
C SER A 37 9.13 13.61 18.90
N PRO A 38 9.40 14.56 17.99
CA PRO A 38 8.99 14.48 16.58
C PRO A 38 9.40 13.17 15.89
N GLU A 39 10.62 12.69 16.16
CA GLU A 39 11.19 11.47 15.56
C GLU A 39 10.45 10.20 15.99
N LYS A 40 9.85 10.20 17.19
CA LYS A 40 9.02 9.08 17.67
C LYS A 40 7.59 9.20 17.16
N ARG A 41 7.06 10.42 17.09
CA ARG A 41 5.69 10.70 16.64
C ARG A 41 5.48 10.40 15.16
N LEU A 42 6.41 10.81 14.30
CA LEU A 42 6.29 10.69 12.85
C LEU A 42 6.03 9.24 12.37
N PRO A 43 6.82 8.22 12.74
CA PRO A 43 6.53 6.85 12.32
C PRO A 43 5.19 6.32 12.84
N ILE A 44 4.71 6.81 13.99
CA ILE A 44 3.38 6.44 14.51
C ILE A 44 2.28 7.04 13.63
N LEU A 45 2.44 8.29 13.19
CA LEU A 45 1.51 8.94 12.26
C LEU A 45 1.46 8.21 10.91
N LEU A 46 2.60 7.78 10.38
CA LEU A 46 2.65 6.97 9.15
C LEU A 46 1.93 5.62 9.32
N ASN A 47 2.13 4.95 10.47
CA ASN A 47 1.44 3.70 10.75
C ASN A 47 -0.08 3.92 10.88
N LEU A 48 -0.50 4.98 11.59
CA LEU A 48 -1.92 5.33 11.69
C LEU A 48 -2.53 5.61 10.31
N CYS A 49 -1.84 6.37 9.45
CA CYS A 49 -2.26 6.56 8.06
C CYS A 49 -2.49 5.21 7.37
N SER A 50 -1.50 4.31 7.41
CA SER A 50 -1.58 3.00 6.76
C SER A 50 -2.73 2.13 7.29
N GLU A 51 -3.00 2.13 8.60
CA GLU A 51 -4.14 1.38 9.15
C GLU A 51 -5.48 1.97 8.70
N TYR A 52 -5.59 3.30 8.66
CA TYR A 52 -6.83 3.97 8.30
C TYR A 52 -7.14 3.93 6.81
N GLN A 53 -6.15 3.70 5.93
CA GLN A 53 -6.38 3.57 4.48
C GLN A 53 -7.46 2.54 4.15
N TYR A 54 -7.57 1.46 4.94
CA TYR A 54 -8.54 0.38 4.72
C TYR A 54 -9.84 0.53 5.52
N ILE A 55 -9.97 1.60 6.31
CA ILE A 55 -11.09 1.82 7.23
C ILE A 55 -11.82 3.12 6.89
N ASN A 56 -11.08 4.21 6.77
CA ASN A 56 -11.59 5.55 6.52
C ASN A 56 -10.50 6.44 5.89
N SER A 57 -10.64 6.74 4.61
CA SER A 57 -9.66 7.51 3.82
C SER A 57 -9.44 8.92 4.35
N ASP A 58 -10.48 9.59 4.85
CA ASP A 58 -10.38 10.95 5.40
C ASP A 58 -9.51 10.98 6.66
N THR A 59 -9.64 9.96 7.51
CA THR A 59 -8.83 9.79 8.71
C THR A 59 -7.39 9.45 8.35
N ALA A 60 -7.17 8.65 7.31
CA ALA A 60 -5.83 8.38 6.80
C ALA A 60 -5.17 9.67 6.27
N ALA A 61 -5.92 10.47 5.50
CA ALA A 61 -5.52 11.80 5.01
C ALA A 61 -5.13 12.73 6.18
N TYR A 62 -5.93 12.75 7.24
CA TYR A 62 -5.63 13.52 8.45
C TYR A 62 -4.26 13.17 9.06
N TYR A 63 -3.93 11.88 9.18
CA TYR A 63 -2.65 11.46 9.77
C TYR A 63 -1.45 11.71 8.85
N ILE A 64 -1.59 11.54 7.52
CA ILE A 64 -0.49 11.86 6.62
C ILE A 64 -0.19 13.37 6.58
N HIS A 65 -1.22 14.22 6.65
CA HIS A 65 -1.02 15.67 6.71
C HIS A 65 -0.31 16.11 8.01
N GLN A 66 -0.61 15.45 9.13
CA GLN A 66 0.16 15.66 10.36
C GLN A 66 1.62 15.22 10.22
N ALA A 67 1.89 14.09 9.57
CA ALA A 67 3.26 13.63 9.33
C ALA A 67 4.04 14.59 8.43
N ILE A 68 3.41 15.12 7.37
CA ILE A 68 3.98 16.15 6.49
C ILE A 68 4.29 17.42 7.27
N SER A 69 3.34 17.94 8.06
CA SER A 69 3.55 19.15 8.87
C SER A 69 4.70 18.97 9.87
N LEU A 70 4.74 17.83 10.56
CA LEU A 70 5.80 17.51 11.51
C LEU A 70 7.16 17.41 10.82
N ASN A 71 7.22 16.79 9.65
CA ASN A 71 8.45 16.70 8.87
C ASN A 71 8.96 18.08 8.41
N ASN A 72 8.06 18.96 7.98
CA ASN A 72 8.41 20.31 7.53
C ASN A 72 8.93 21.17 8.69
N ASN A 73 8.35 21.03 9.88
CA ASN A 73 8.75 21.81 11.06
C ASN A 73 10.10 21.37 11.65
N PHE A 74 10.42 20.08 11.55
CA PHE A 74 11.61 19.50 12.20
C PHE A 74 12.67 18.97 11.23
N ASN A 75 12.44 19.10 9.92
CA ASN A 75 13.34 18.69 8.84
C ASN A 75 13.79 17.22 8.96
N LEU A 76 12.83 16.31 9.15
CA LEU A 76 13.10 14.89 9.44
C LEU A 76 13.37 14.08 8.16
N LYS A 77 14.39 14.49 7.41
CA LYS A 77 14.72 14.03 6.04
C LYS A 77 14.65 12.52 5.81
N LYS A 78 15.03 11.72 6.80
CA LYS A 78 15.00 10.24 6.74
C LYS A 78 13.61 9.64 6.52
N TYR A 79 12.53 10.44 6.67
CA TYR A 79 11.16 9.99 6.45
C TYR A 79 10.53 10.53 5.15
N ASN A 80 11.25 11.35 4.37
CA ASN A 80 10.70 12.00 3.18
C ASN A 80 10.08 10.98 2.21
N SER A 81 10.84 9.96 1.83
CA SER A 81 10.40 8.92 0.88
C SER A 81 9.18 8.15 1.40
N ARG A 82 9.16 7.81 2.70
CA ARG A 82 8.02 7.14 3.34
C ARG A 82 6.77 8.02 3.42
N ILE A 83 6.93 9.30 3.69
CA ILE A 83 5.84 10.29 3.68
C ILE A 83 5.28 10.40 2.27
N GLN A 84 6.14 10.53 1.26
CA GLN A 84 5.72 10.65 -0.12
C GLN A 84 4.93 9.43 -0.59
N VAL A 85 5.39 8.20 -0.29
CA VAL A 85 4.62 6.98 -0.58
C VAL A 85 3.27 6.99 0.13
N SER A 86 3.26 7.26 1.44
CA SER A 86 2.01 7.23 2.20
C SER A 86 1.03 8.28 1.71
N TYR A 87 1.51 9.42 1.20
CA TYR A 87 0.70 10.44 0.55
C TYR A 87 0.20 10.01 -0.83
N ALA A 88 1.05 9.36 -1.64
CA ALA A 88 0.65 8.79 -2.91
C ALA A 88 -0.45 7.72 -2.74
N ASP A 89 -0.36 6.89 -1.71
CA ASP A 89 -1.42 5.93 -1.37
C ASP A 89 -2.77 6.63 -1.13
N ILE A 90 -2.76 7.79 -0.43
CA ILE A 90 -3.97 8.60 -0.24
C ILE A 90 -4.46 9.21 -1.55
N LEU A 91 -3.56 9.65 -2.44
CA LEU A 91 -3.95 10.15 -3.76
C LEU A 91 -4.62 9.08 -4.60
N VAL A 92 -4.18 7.82 -4.53
CA VAL A 92 -4.86 6.69 -5.18
C VAL A 92 -6.29 6.54 -4.66
N LEU A 93 -6.50 6.64 -3.34
CA LEU A 93 -7.85 6.59 -2.74
C LEU A 93 -8.74 7.79 -3.12
N GLN A 94 -8.13 8.91 -3.53
CA GLN A 94 -8.80 10.14 -3.96
C GLN A 94 -8.90 10.26 -5.49
N ASP A 95 -8.73 9.16 -6.22
CA ASP A 95 -8.79 9.09 -7.69
C ASP A 95 -7.77 10.02 -8.41
N SER A 96 -6.73 10.44 -7.69
CA SER A 96 -5.63 11.28 -8.19
C SER A 96 -4.46 10.43 -8.64
N ILE A 97 -4.75 9.42 -9.46
CA ILE A 97 -3.85 8.29 -9.75
C ILE A 97 -2.61 8.69 -10.55
N SER A 98 -2.73 9.63 -11.49
CA SER A 98 -1.58 10.13 -12.26
C SER A 98 -0.52 10.78 -11.36
N LYS A 99 -0.96 11.64 -10.43
CA LYS A 99 -0.07 12.28 -9.44
C LYS A 99 0.55 11.24 -8.50
N ALA A 100 -0.20 10.22 -8.11
CA ALA A 100 0.34 9.13 -7.30
C ALA A 100 1.46 8.39 -8.03
N LEU A 101 1.27 8.07 -9.33
CA LEU A 101 2.26 7.41 -10.16
C LEU A 101 3.55 8.21 -10.31
N ASP A 102 3.46 9.53 -10.51
CA ASP A 102 4.63 10.41 -10.57
C ASP A 102 5.45 10.35 -9.27
N ILE A 103 4.76 10.34 -8.13
CA ILE A 103 5.40 10.21 -6.82
C ILE A 103 6.04 8.83 -6.68
N TYR A 104 5.32 7.75 -6.99
CA TYR A 104 5.87 6.39 -6.90
C TYR A 104 7.13 6.22 -7.76
N ASN A 105 7.12 6.75 -8.98
CA ASN A 105 8.30 6.69 -9.86
C ASN A 105 9.48 7.49 -9.32
N THR A 106 9.22 8.64 -8.68
CA THR A 106 10.27 9.44 -8.03
C THR A 106 10.90 8.67 -6.86
N VAL A 107 10.09 8.16 -5.93
CA VAL A 107 10.59 7.52 -4.70
C VAL A 107 11.26 6.17 -4.91
N LYS A 108 11.04 5.49 -6.05
CA LYS A 108 11.76 4.23 -6.38
C LYS A 108 13.29 4.44 -6.30
N THR A 109 13.76 5.54 -6.87
CA THR A 109 15.21 5.87 -6.88
C THR A 109 15.70 6.21 -5.48
N ASP A 110 14.89 6.89 -4.67
CA ASP A 110 15.27 7.30 -3.33
C ASP A 110 15.35 6.10 -2.38
N PHE A 111 14.35 5.21 -2.37
CA PHE A 111 14.43 4.00 -1.55
C PHE A 111 15.57 3.07 -1.93
N LEU A 112 15.91 3.00 -3.22
CA LEU A 112 17.07 2.23 -3.67
C LEU A 112 18.37 2.80 -3.06
N LYS A 113 18.53 4.13 -3.05
CA LYS A 113 19.69 4.80 -2.44
C LYS A 113 19.70 4.69 -0.92
N GLU A 114 18.53 4.76 -0.30
CA GLU A 114 18.35 4.67 1.16
C GLU A 114 18.51 3.23 1.68
N GLY A 115 18.46 2.22 0.81
CA GLY A 115 18.48 0.81 1.21
C GLY A 115 17.15 0.31 1.79
N GLU A 116 16.07 1.07 1.62
CA GLU A 116 14.73 0.79 2.13
C GLU A 116 13.97 -0.19 1.20
N LEU A 117 14.60 -1.31 0.90
CA LEU A 117 14.20 -2.24 -0.16
C LEU A 117 12.81 -2.86 0.07
N LYS A 118 12.37 -2.97 1.33
CA LYS A 118 11.02 -3.43 1.67
C LYS A 118 9.94 -2.45 1.19
N TYR A 119 10.17 -1.14 1.35
CA TYR A 119 9.23 -0.12 0.84
C TYR A 119 9.29 -0.06 -0.68
N LEU A 120 10.50 -0.14 -1.25
CA LEU A 120 10.70 -0.20 -2.69
C LEU A 120 9.90 -1.36 -3.33
N THR A 121 9.92 -2.54 -2.72
CA THR A 121 9.15 -3.71 -3.18
C THR A 121 7.65 -3.40 -3.27
N LYS A 122 7.08 -2.74 -2.25
CA LYS A 122 5.67 -2.35 -2.25
C LYS A 122 5.37 -1.29 -3.31
N VAL A 123 6.28 -0.32 -3.49
CA VAL A 123 6.13 0.71 -4.52
C VAL A 123 6.09 0.10 -5.92
N TYR A 124 6.94 -0.89 -6.21
CA TYR A 124 6.87 -1.63 -7.47
C TYR A 124 5.52 -2.32 -7.67
N LEU A 125 4.96 -2.94 -6.64
CA LEU A 125 3.64 -3.58 -6.73
C LEU A 125 2.54 -2.56 -7.06
N VAL A 126 2.49 -1.43 -6.35
CA VAL A 126 1.44 -0.43 -6.53
C VAL A 126 1.58 0.31 -7.86
N ALA A 127 2.80 0.74 -8.22
CA ALA A 127 3.05 1.39 -9.51
C ALA A 127 2.72 0.45 -10.68
N GLY A 128 3.11 -0.83 -10.59
CA GLY A 128 2.74 -1.85 -11.57
C GLY A 128 1.22 -2.01 -11.71
N ASN A 129 0.46 -1.96 -10.61
CA ASN A 129 -1.01 -1.98 -10.66
C ASN A 129 -1.59 -0.78 -11.39
N ILE A 130 -1.00 0.40 -11.20
CA ILE A 130 -1.44 1.61 -11.90
C ILE A 130 -1.14 1.49 -13.40
N TYR A 131 0.05 1.01 -13.78
CA TYR A 131 0.38 0.74 -15.18
C TYR A 131 -0.57 -0.30 -15.80
N LEU A 132 -0.88 -1.38 -15.08
CA LEU A 132 -1.84 -2.39 -15.51
C LEU A 132 -3.23 -1.80 -15.77
N MET A 133 -3.70 -0.94 -14.86
CA MET A 133 -5.01 -0.28 -15.00
C MET A 133 -5.04 0.69 -16.21
N ASN A 134 -3.88 1.24 -16.59
CA ASN A 134 -3.72 2.07 -17.79
C ASN A 134 -3.40 1.24 -19.06
N GLU A 135 -3.50 -0.09 -18.99
CA GLU A 135 -3.14 -1.03 -20.07
C GLU A 135 -1.68 -0.92 -20.56
N ASP A 136 -0.81 -0.28 -19.78
CA ASP A 136 0.63 -0.18 -20.04
C ASP A 136 1.33 -1.46 -19.54
N TYR A 137 1.07 -2.55 -20.25
CA TYR A 137 1.61 -3.87 -19.91
C TYR A 137 3.15 -3.91 -19.84
N PRO A 138 3.92 -3.25 -20.72
CA PRO A 138 5.38 -3.24 -20.62
C PRO A 138 5.89 -2.66 -19.30
N ASN A 139 5.39 -1.49 -18.89
CA ASN A 139 5.83 -0.89 -17.62
C ASN A 139 5.30 -1.66 -16.40
N ALA A 140 4.08 -2.19 -16.47
CA ALA A 140 3.54 -3.04 -15.42
C ALA A 140 4.40 -4.30 -15.19
N LEU A 141 4.74 -5.03 -16.28
CA LEU A 141 5.59 -6.21 -16.21
C LEU A 141 7.00 -5.88 -15.69
N SER A 142 7.58 -4.75 -16.12
CA SER A 142 8.88 -4.29 -15.62
C SER A 142 8.83 -4.11 -14.10
N ASP A 143 7.87 -3.33 -13.61
CA ASP A 143 7.71 -3.07 -12.17
C ASP A 143 7.45 -4.36 -11.38
N TYR A 144 6.56 -5.24 -11.86
CA TYR A 144 6.28 -6.49 -11.18
C TYR A 144 7.49 -7.42 -11.12
N ASN A 145 8.31 -7.49 -12.17
CA ASN A 145 9.51 -8.32 -12.17
C ASN A 145 10.57 -7.79 -11.19
N TYR A 146 10.81 -6.48 -11.17
CA TYR A 146 11.71 -5.87 -10.18
C TYR A 146 11.22 -6.09 -8.75
N GLY A 147 9.93 -5.88 -8.51
CA GLY A 147 9.29 -6.13 -7.23
C GLY A 147 9.39 -7.60 -6.79
N LEU A 148 9.20 -8.55 -7.71
CA LEU A 148 9.31 -9.98 -7.43
C LEU A 148 10.73 -10.39 -7.03
N ILE A 149 11.76 -9.89 -7.74
CA ILE A 149 13.17 -10.14 -7.41
C ILE A 149 13.49 -9.65 -5.99
N LEU A 150 13.04 -8.43 -5.65
CA LEU A 150 13.23 -7.89 -4.30
C LEU A 150 12.44 -8.69 -3.26
N ALA A 151 11.19 -9.04 -3.54
CA ALA A 151 10.36 -9.82 -2.62
C ALA A 151 10.99 -11.18 -2.30
N ASP A 152 11.53 -11.88 -3.29
CA ASP A 152 12.23 -13.16 -3.13
C ASP A 152 13.52 -13.01 -2.28
N SER A 153 14.40 -12.08 -2.68
CA SER A 153 15.66 -11.82 -1.97
C SER A 153 15.47 -11.37 -0.51
N LEU A 154 14.36 -10.71 -0.19
CA LEU A 154 14.03 -10.24 1.15
C LEU A 154 13.11 -11.20 1.93
N SER A 155 12.75 -12.34 1.34
CA SER A 155 11.79 -13.31 1.92
C SER A 155 10.43 -12.69 2.29
N LEU A 156 9.95 -11.75 1.49
CA LEU A 156 8.63 -11.12 1.63
C LEU A 156 7.55 -12.02 1.01
N ASN A 157 7.38 -13.19 1.61
CA ASN A 157 6.51 -14.27 1.11
C ASN A 157 5.03 -13.86 1.02
N ASP A 158 4.62 -12.83 1.76
CA ASP A 158 3.29 -12.23 1.69
C ASP A 158 3.07 -11.46 0.38
N LEU A 159 4.12 -10.89 -0.22
CA LEU A 159 4.01 -10.08 -1.45
C LEU A 159 4.14 -10.91 -2.74
N ILE A 160 4.91 -12.00 -2.71
CA ILE A 160 5.20 -12.83 -3.89
C ILE A 160 3.94 -13.26 -4.67
N PRO A 161 2.86 -13.76 -4.03
CA PRO A 161 1.66 -14.17 -4.76
C PRO A 161 0.99 -13.03 -5.53
N HIS A 162 1.06 -11.79 -5.02
CA HIS A 162 0.47 -10.62 -5.69
C HIS A 162 1.18 -10.33 -7.01
N PHE A 163 2.51 -10.42 -7.05
CA PHE A 163 3.27 -10.23 -8.29
C PHE A 163 2.94 -11.30 -9.33
N TYR A 164 2.94 -12.58 -8.95
CA TYR A 164 2.59 -13.66 -9.87
C TYR A 164 1.15 -13.54 -10.40
N ASN A 165 0.20 -13.19 -9.54
CA ASN A 165 -1.19 -13.00 -9.94
C ASN A 165 -1.32 -11.90 -11.00
N ASN A 166 -0.66 -10.76 -10.79
CA ASN A 166 -0.75 -9.64 -11.73
C ASN A 166 -0.02 -9.92 -13.05
N ILE A 167 1.16 -10.55 -13.00
CA ILE A 167 1.90 -10.98 -14.20
C ILE A 167 1.06 -11.99 -15.00
N GLY A 168 0.48 -12.99 -14.32
CA GLY A 168 -0.41 -13.98 -14.94
C GLY A 168 -1.64 -13.33 -15.58
N GLY A 169 -2.25 -12.35 -14.89
CA GLY A 169 -3.37 -11.57 -15.42
C GLY A 169 -3.03 -10.83 -16.72
N ILE A 170 -1.83 -10.24 -16.81
CA ILE A 170 -1.36 -9.60 -18.04
C ILE A 170 -1.25 -10.61 -19.19
N TYR A 171 -0.60 -11.75 -18.97
CA TYR A 171 -0.45 -12.77 -20.01
C TYR A 171 -1.80 -13.36 -20.46
N PHE A 172 -2.74 -13.52 -19.53
CA PHE A 172 -4.10 -13.93 -19.84
C PHE A 172 -4.80 -12.90 -20.74
N ASN A 173 -4.68 -11.60 -20.45
CA ASN A 173 -5.28 -10.53 -21.25
C ASN A 173 -4.67 -10.48 -22.66
N ILE A 174 -3.35 -10.54 -22.78
CA ILE A 174 -2.65 -10.54 -24.09
C ILE A 174 -3.07 -11.76 -24.93
N GLY A 175 -3.10 -12.94 -24.32
CA GLY A 175 -3.53 -14.17 -25.00
C GLY A 175 -4.99 -14.10 -25.47
N SER A 176 -5.87 -13.52 -24.65
CA SER A 176 -7.28 -13.33 -24.98
C SER A 176 -7.50 -12.31 -26.10
N ALA A 177 -6.77 -11.19 -26.09
CA ALA A 177 -6.82 -10.17 -27.15
C ALA A 177 -6.35 -10.74 -28.50
N LYS A 178 -5.25 -11.51 -28.50
CA LYS A 178 -4.76 -12.20 -29.70
C LYS A 178 -5.80 -13.16 -30.26
N LYS A 179 -6.54 -13.88 -29.40
CA LYS A 179 -7.63 -14.77 -29.82
C LYS A 179 -8.79 -14.01 -30.47
N LEU A 180 -9.17 -12.84 -29.93
CA LEU A 180 -10.26 -12.02 -30.49
C LEU A 180 -9.92 -11.51 -31.89
N MET A 181 -8.70 -11.01 -32.11
CA MET A 181 -8.24 -10.51 -33.43
C MET A 181 -8.21 -11.59 -34.52
N ILE A 182 -8.10 -12.87 -34.18
CA ILE A 182 -8.11 -13.97 -35.15
C ILE A 182 -9.55 -14.33 -35.58
N ILE A 183 -10.56 -13.97 -34.78
CA ILE A 183 -11.96 -14.35 -34.99
C ILE A 183 -12.76 -13.25 -35.70
N THR A 184 -12.23 -12.02 -35.78
CA THR A 184 -12.78 -10.88 -36.54
C THR A 184 -12.19 -10.79 -37.93
#